data_AF-X0WTX5-F1
#
_entry.id   AF-X0WTX5-F1
#
_cell.length_a   1.000
_cell.length_b   1.000
_cell.length_c   1.000
_cell.angle_alpha   90.00
_cell.angle_beta   90.00
_cell.angle_gamma   90.00
#
_symmetry.space_group_name_H-M   'P 1'
#
loop_
_entity.id
_entity.type
_entity.pdbx_description
1 polymer ?
#
loop_
_entity_poly.entity_id
_entity_poly.type
_entity_poly.pdbx_seq_one_letter_code
_entity_poly.pdbx_strand_id
1 'polypeptide(L)' 'MKRVLVLGVVLLLVIGSAVATSPQTPEWTVYNTDNSGLPHLDVEALAIDGQRNKWIGTLNDGLA' A
#
# COMPACT_ATOMS: atom_id res chain seq x y z
N MET A 1 21.17 34.25 -35.03
CA MET A 1 21.32 33.58 -33.72
C MET A 1 19.94 33.22 -33.16
N LYS A 2 19.36 32.09 -33.57
CA LYS A 2 18.10 31.53 -33.06
C LYS A 2 18.05 30.02 -33.34
N ARG A 3 18.95 29.24 -32.74
CA ARG A 3 18.93 27.75 -32.80
C ARG A 3 19.62 27.17 -31.56
N VAL A 4 18.98 27.22 -30.39
CA VAL A 4 19.45 26.51 -29.17
C VAL A 4 18.30 25.76 -28.44
N LEU A 5 17.04 25.90 -28.82
CA LEU A 5 15.91 25.30 -28.07
C LEU A 5 15.53 23.86 -28.47
N VAL A 6 16.16 23.27 -29.49
CA VAL A 6 15.84 21.90 -29.95
C VAL A 6 16.69 20.82 -29.25
N LEU A 7 17.90 21.13 -28.77
CA LEU A 7 18.72 20.17 -28.01
C LEU A 7 18.23 19.97 -26.56
N GLY A 8 17.58 20.97 -25.96
CA GLY A 8 17.08 20.88 -24.57
C GLY A 8 15.89 19.92 -24.39
N VAL A 9 15.09 19.72 -25.45
CA VAL A 9 13.93 18.79 -25.41
C VAL A 9 14.34 17.36 -25.77
N VAL A 10 15.40 17.18 -26.56
CA VAL A 10 15.91 15.85 -26.96
C VAL A 10 16.72 15.17 -25.84
N LEU A 11 17.34 15.93 -24.93
CA LEU A 11 18.10 15.36 -23.80
C LEU A 11 17.20 14.79 -22.68
N LEU A 12 15.92 15.19 -22.63
CA LEU A 12 14.94 14.65 -21.66
C LEU A 12 14.40 13.27 -22.05
N LEU A 13 14.74 12.77 -23.24
CA LEU A 13 14.37 11.43 -23.71
C LEU A 13 15.48 10.38 -23.53
N VAL A 14 16.61 10.73 -22.90
CA VAL A 14 17.77 9.83 -22.72
C VAL A 14 18.17 9.63 -21.23
N ILE A 15 17.33 10.08 -20.31
CA ILE A 15 17.35 9.73 -18.88
C ILE A 15 15.97 9.14 -18.60
N GLY A 16 15.77 7.89 -18.22
CA GLY A 16 16.67 6.85 -17.76
C GLY A 16 15.73 5.82 -17.17
N SER A 17 15.77 4.62 -17.75
CA SER A 17 14.99 3.44 -17.41
C SER A 17 13.47 3.61 -17.48
N ALA A 18 12.85 2.84 -18.38
CA ALA A 18 11.67 2.12 -17.96
C ALA A 18 12.00 1.51 -16.59
N VAL A 19 11.51 2.12 -15.50
CA VAL A 19 11.16 1.32 -14.34
C VAL A 19 10.06 0.43 -14.89
N ALA A 20 10.46 -0.71 -15.46
CA ALA A 20 9.67 -1.90 -15.33
C ALA A 20 9.38 -1.93 -13.84
N THR A 21 8.17 -1.49 -13.46
CA THR A 21 7.77 -1.49 -12.07
C THR A 21 7.98 -2.93 -11.66
N SER A 22 9.04 -3.17 -10.89
CA SER A 22 9.19 -4.40 -10.14
C SER A 22 7.79 -4.70 -9.60
N PRO A 23 7.27 -5.93 -9.76
CA PRO A 23 5.95 -6.26 -9.25
C PRO A 23 5.89 -5.67 -7.85
N GLN A 24 4.99 -4.69 -7.66
CA GLN A 24 4.91 -3.97 -6.42
C GLN A 24 4.53 -5.04 -5.40
N THR A 25 5.47 -5.37 -4.53
CA THR A 25 5.19 -6.26 -3.42
C THR A 25 4.10 -5.59 -2.60
N PRO A 26 3.02 -6.30 -2.25
CA PRO A 26 2.04 -5.74 -1.34
C PRO A 26 2.73 -5.22 -0.09
N GLU A 27 2.57 -3.93 0.19
CA GLU A 27 3.02 -3.34 1.45
C GLU A 27 2.07 -3.81 2.55
N TRP A 28 2.55 -4.67 3.43
CA TRP A 28 1.77 -5.17 4.56
C TRP A 28 1.82 -4.15 5.70
N THR A 29 0.65 -3.75 6.19
CA THR A 29 0.55 -3.02 7.46
C THR A 29 0.32 -4.02 8.59
N VAL A 30 1.13 -3.95 9.65
CA VAL A 30 1.03 -4.83 10.82
C VAL A 30 0.28 -4.11 11.94
N TYR A 31 -0.84 -4.69 12.37
CA TYR A 31 -1.64 -4.19 13.48
C TYR A 31 -1.47 -5.06 14.72
N ASN A 32 -1.45 -4.41 15.88
CA ASN A 32 -1.41 -5.02 17.21
C ASN A 32 -2.35 -4.23 18.15
N THR A 33 -2.46 -4.66 19.41
CA THR A 33 -3.30 -4.00 20.42
C THR A 33 -2.87 -2.55 20.72
N ASP A 34 -1.60 -2.20 20.48
CA ASP A 34 -1.06 -0.86 20.80
C ASP A 34 -1.32 0.16 19.69
N ASN A 35 -1.45 -0.29 18.44
CA ASN A 35 -1.58 0.57 17.26
C ASN A 35 -2.95 0.47 16.57
N SER A 36 -3.91 -0.19 17.20
CA SER A 36 -5.26 -0.41 16.65
C SER A 36 -6.33 -0.47 17.74
N GLY A 37 -7.58 -0.67 17.34
CA GLY A 37 -8.69 -0.97 18.24
C GLY A 37 -8.87 -2.47 18.53
N LEU A 38 -7.89 -3.32 18.19
CA LEU A 38 -7.95 -4.75 18.45
C LEU A 38 -7.93 -5.01 19.96
N PRO A 39 -8.89 -5.77 20.51
CA PRO A 39 -8.94 -6.04 21.93
C PRO A 39 -7.94 -7.13 22.35
N HIS A 40 -7.54 -8.03 21.43
CA HIS A 40 -6.51 -9.04 21.67
C HIS A 40 -5.68 -9.31 20.39
N LEU A 41 -4.49 -9.89 20.55
CA LEU A 41 -3.60 -10.24 19.42
C LEU A 41 -3.99 -11.55 18.72
N ASP A 42 -4.70 -12.42 19.44
CA ASP A 42 -5.12 -13.73 18.92
C ASP A 42 -6.39 -13.57 18.09
N VAL A 43 -6.23 -13.55 16.76
CA VAL A 43 -7.32 -13.45 15.79
C VAL A 43 -7.75 -14.84 15.33
N GLU A 44 -9.01 -15.21 15.61
CA GLU A 44 -9.59 -16.51 15.26
C GLU A 44 -10.49 -16.43 14.01
N ALA A 45 -11.05 -15.25 13.72
CA ALA A 45 -11.97 -15.08 12.60
C ALA A 45 -11.84 -13.71 11.92
N LEU A 46 -12.01 -13.72 10.59
CA LEU A 46 -12.05 -12.52 9.75
C LEU A 46 -13.24 -12.60 8.78
N ALA A 47 -14.04 -11.54 8.73
CA ALA A 47 -15.12 -11.41 7.77
C ALA A 47 -15.15 -10.00 7.16
N ILE A 48 -15.61 -9.91 5.91
CA ILE A 48 -15.86 -8.65 5.21
C ILE A 48 -17.32 -8.62 4.81
N ASP A 49 -18.05 -7.59 5.24
CA ASP A 49 -19.48 -7.46 4.91
C ASP A 49 -19.70 -6.80 3.53
N GLY A 50 -20.97 -6.72 3.11
CA GLY A 50 -21.35 -6.09 1.83
C GLY A 50 -21.04 -4.58 1.75
N GLN A 51 -20.79 -3.93 2.88
CA GLN A 51 -20.38 -2.52 2.96
C GLN A 51 -18.85 -2.35 3.00
N ARG A 52 -18.10 -3.46 2.91
CA ARG A 52 -16.63 -3.52 2.99
C ARG A 52 -16.06 -3.18 4.36
N ASN A 53 -16.86 -3.29 5.42
CA ASN A 53 -16.32 -3.26 6.78
C ASN A 53 -15.58 -4.57 7.06
N LYS A 54 -14.49 -4.47 7.83
CA LYS A 54 -13.71 -5.61 8.29
C LYS A 54 -14.13 -5.91 9.72
N TRP A 55 -14.48 -7.16 9.97
CA TRP A 55 -14.90 -7.68 11.26
C TRP A 55 -13.86 -8.68 11.74
N ILE A 56 -13.34 -8.47 12.93
CA ILE A 56 -12.24 -9.27 13.48
C ILE A 56 -12.69 -9.91 14.79
N GLY A 57 -12.81 -11.24 14.80
CA GLY A 57 -13.10 -12.00 16.01
C GLY A 57 -11.81 -12.37 16.71
N THR A 58 -11.63 -11.92 17.94
CA THR A 58 -10.48 -12.27 18.77
C THR A 58 -10.83 -13.37 19.77
N LEU A 59 -9.83 -14.18 20.11
CA LEU A 59 -9.97 -15.16 21.18
C LEU A 59 -10.24 -14.42 22.50
N ASN A 60 -11.26 -14.86 23.25
CA ASN A 60 -11.67 -14.37 24.58
C ASN A 60 -12.23 -12.94 24.68
N ASP A 61 -11.88 -12.03 23.76
CA ASP A 61 -12.20 -10.59 23.93
C ASP A 61 -13.21 -10.02 22.91
N GLY A 62 -13.75 -10.86 22.02
CA GLY A 62 -14.94 -10.53 21.22
C GLY A 62 -14.64 -9.96 19.83
N LEU A 63 -15.40 -8.94 19.42
CA LEU A 63 -15.46 -8.46 18.04
C LEU A 63 -14.92 -7.03 17.94
N ALA A 64 -14.00 -6.81 16.99
CA ALA A 64 -13.47 -5.51 16.59
C ALA A 64 -13.88 -5.13 15.16
#